data_AF-A0A194SFZ0-F1
#
_entry.id   AF-A0A194SFZ0-F1
#
_cell.length_a   1.000
_cell.length_b   1.000
_cell.length_c   1.000
_cell.angle_alpha   90.00
_cell.angle_beta   90.00
_cell.angle_gamma   90.00
#
_symmetry.space_group_name_H-M   'P 1'
#
loop_
_entity.id
_entity.type
_entity.pdbx_description
1 polymer ?
#
loop_
_entity_poly.entity_id
_entity_poly.type
_entity_poly.pdbx_seq_one_letter_code
_entity_poly.pdbx_strand_id
1 'polypeptide(L)'
;MADALPPPRIDLLVHSPSPAAYVPVLKLLLEPSPPLESLLAPQLHHRIASLPPASRPSSYTALVDLAADVVASWDVDDQAAFLAAHPRIGETKNLSTASQGEQAPKQGQQGTPGEVLKRLQVLNSLYEDAFPGLRFITFVNGRSRAEIVPEIESLLSLSLPPPSPSTPEPRLSDLRARLRVSPAGSLAWRNELERGLGDMWAIAKDRVRKMGVE
;
A
#
# COMPACT_ATOMS: atom_id res chain seq x y z
N MET A 1 3.95 20.06 12.52
CA MET A 1 4.46 18.71 12.86
C MET A 1 3.44 18.11 13.80
N ALA A 2 2.61 17.17 13.32
CA ALA A 2 1.63 16.54 14.18
C ALA A 2 2.37 15.63 15.14
N ASP A 3 2.23 15.93 16.43
CA ASP A 3 2.84 15.27 17.57
C ASP A 3 2.15 13.91 17.80
N ALA A 4 2.34 12.99 16.84
CA ALA A 4 1.90 11.62 17.00
C ALA A 4 2.84 10.97 18.00
N LEU A 5 2.31 10.64 19.18
CA LEU A 5 3.05 9.89 20.19
C LEU A 5 3.67 8.64 19.55
N PRO A 6 4.93 8.34 19.85
CA PRO A 6 5.56 7.13 19.34
C PRO A 6 4.74 5.91 19.76
N PRO A 7 4.71 4.85 18.94
CA PRO A 7 3.98 3.64 19.32
C PRO A 7 4.56 3.08 20.65
N PRO A 8 3.76 2.34 21.43
CA PRO A 8 4.23 1.77 22.69
C PRO A 8 5.46 0.88 22.46
N ARG A 9 6.18 0.51 23.53
CA ARG A 9 7.22 -0.53 23.41
C ARG A 9 6.57 -1.82 22.90
N ILE A 10 7.24 -2.50 21.96
CA ILE A 10 6.73 -3.75 21.37
C ILE A 10 6.39 -4.79 22.44
N ASP A 11 7.21 -4.89 23.49
CA ASP A 11 6.98 -5.76 24.64
C ASP A 11 5.62 -5.52 25.31
N LEU A 12 5.17 -4.28 25.43
CA LEU A 12 3.87 -3.97 26.02
C LEU A 12 2.73 -4.39 25.09
N LEU A 13 2.91 -4.23 23.78
CA LEU A 13 1.91 -4.57 22.79
C LEU A 13 1.70 -6.09 22.70
N VAL A 14 2.78 -6.86 22.60
CA VAL A 14 2.72 -8.33 22.45
C VAL A 14 2.19 -9.04 23.70
N HIS A 15 2.16 -8.37 24.85
CA HIS A 15 1.56 -8.85 26.10
C HIS A 15 0.16 -8.27 26.38
N SER A 16 -0.38 -7.44 25.49
CA SER A 16 -1.71 -6.86 25.67
C SER A 16 -2.79 -7.96 25.79
N PRO A 17 -3.70 -7.86 26.77
CA PRO A 17 -4.80 -8.81 26.91
C PRO A 17 -5.89 -8.63 25.86
N SER A 18 -5.87 -7.51 25.10
CA SER A 18 -6.92 -7.16 24.16
C SER A 18 -6.38 -6.87 22.75
N PRO A 19 -7.05 -7.36 21.69
CA PRO A 19 -6.71 -7.04 20.31
C PRO A 19 -6.92 -5.55 19.99
N ALA A 20 -7.77 -4.83 20.75
CA ALA A 20 -8.00 -3.41 20.54
C ALA A 20 -6.71 -2.56 20.70
N ALA A 21 -5.72 -3.05 21.45
CA ALA A 21 -4.43 -2.37 21.61
C ALA A 21 -3.58 -2.37 20.31
N TYR A 22 -3.83 -3.32 19.40
CA TYR A 22 -3.10 -3.44 18.13
C TYR A 22 -3.60 -2.45 17.09
N VAL A 23 -4.88 -2.06 17.14
CA VAL A 23 -5.50 -1.22 16.11
C VAL A 23 -4.77 0.13 15.93
N PRO A 24 -4.50 0.93 16.98
CA PRO A 24 -3.80 2.20 16.81
C PRO A 24 -2.39 2.03 16.22
N VAL A 25 -1.67 0.98 16.62
CA VAL A 25 -0.32 0.68 16.13
C VAL A 25 -0.37 0.24 14.66
N LEU A 26 -1.27 -0.68 14.31
CA LEU A 26 -1.43 -1.14 12.94
C LEU A 26 -1.84 0.01 12.03
N LYS A 27 -2.68 0.95 12.48
CA LYS A 27 -3.04 2.17 11.71
C LYS A 27 -1.88 3.16 11.51
N LEU A 28 -0.82 3.08 12.31
CA LEU A 28 0.42 3.84 12.06
C LEU A 28 1.28 3.16 10.99
N LEU A 29 1.28 1.82 10.97
CA LEU A 29 2.11 1.00 10.08
C LEU A 29 1.45 0.73 8.73
N LEU A 30 0.13 0.72 8.68
CA LEU A 30 -0.70 0.31 7.55
C LEU A 30 -1.85 1.30 7.39
N GLU A 31 -2.50 1.29 6.23
CA GLU A 31 -3.63 2.18 5.99
C GLU A 31 -4.88 1.72 6.77
N PRO A 32 -5.58 2.64 7.46
CA PRO A 32 -6.81 2.32 8.16
C PRO A 32 -7.85 1.68 7.24
N SER A 33 -8.40 0.53 7.65
CA SER A 33 -9.38 -0.20 6.85
C SER A 33 -10.24 -1.12 7.70
N PRO A 34 -11.45 -1.49 7.25
CA PRO A 34 -12.25 -2.49 7.95
C PRO A 34 -11.52 -3.82 8.16
N PRO A 35 -10.85 -4.44 7.14
CA PRO A 35 -10.09 -5.68 7.34
C PRO A 35 -8.97 -5.57 8.38
N LEU A 36 -8.31 -4.41 8.51
CA LEU A 36 -7.31 -4.18 9.55
C LEU A 36 -7.90 -4.35 10.96
N GLU A 37 -9.10 -3.79 11.18
CA GLU A 37 -9.76 -3.78 12.48
C GLU A 37 -10.50 -5.08 12.78
N SER A 38 -11.27 -5.60 11.81
CA SER A 38 -12.14 -6.76 12.01
C SER A 38 -11.43 -8.10 11.82
N LEU A 39 -10.33 -8.14 11.06
CA LEU A 39 -9.60 -9.38 10.76
C LEU A 39 -8.17 -9.35 11.32
N LEU A 40 -7.33 -8.41 10.89
CA LEU A 40 -5.89 -8.45 11.19
C LEU A 40 -5.61 -8.30 12.68
N ALA A 41 -6.14 -7.27 13.32
CA ALA A 41 -5.91 -7.03 14.74
C ALA A 41 -6.28 -8.24 15.64
N PRO A 42 -7.50 -8.82 15.55
CA PRO A 42 -7.85 -9.99 16.36
C PRO A 42 -7.05 -11.24 16.01
N GLN A 43 -6.79 -11.51 14.72
CA GLN A 43 -6.04 -12.70 14.32
C GLN A 43 -4.55 -12.62 14.69
N LEU A 44 -3.93 -11.45 14.55
CA LEU A 44 -2.54 -11.22 14.95
C LEU A 44 -2.38 -11.34 16.46
N HIS A 45 -3.31 -10.78 17.24
CA HIS A 45 -3.35 -10.96 18.69
C HIS A 45 -3.44 -12.44 19.08
N HIS A 46 -4.37 -13.18 18.49
CA HIS A 46 -4.53 -14.61 18.73
C HIS A 46 -3.26 -15.39 18.37
N ARG A 47 -2.67 -15.09 17.20
CA ARG A 47 -1.43 -15.73 16.75
C ARG A 47 -0.30 -15.49 17.73
N ILE A 48 -0.08 -14.26 18.18
CA ILE A 48 0.97 -13.93 19.16
C ILE A 48 0.72 -14.60 20.51
N ALA A 49 -0.53 -14.64 20.96
CA ALA A 49 -0.90 -15.31 22.22
C ALA A 49 -0.60 -16.82 22.17
N SER A 50 -0.72 -17.46 21.01
CA SER A 50 -0.42 -18.87 20.80
C SER A 50 1.08 -19.20 20.69
N LEU A 51 1.94 -18.19 20.47
CA LEU A 51 3.39 -18.39 20.36
C LEU A 51 4.03 -18.56 21.74
N PRO A 52 5.08 -19.39 21.85
CA PRO A 52 5.97 -19.38 23.02
C PRO A 52 6.51 -17.96 23.28
N PRO A 53 6.72 -17.53 24.54
CA PRO A 53 7.21 -16.18 24.85
C PRO A 53 8.49 -15.80 24.10
N ALA A 54 9.44 -16.74 23.94
CA ALA A 54 10.70 -16.52 23.23
C ALA A 54 10.55 -16.35 21.70
N SER A 55 9.39 -16.69 21.14
CA SER A 55 9.10 -16.58 19.70
C SER A 55 8.16 -15.42 19.37
N ARG A 56 7.75 -14.63 20.37
CA ARG A 56 6.93 -13.43 20.13
C ARG A 56 7.77 -12.35 19.43
N PRO A 57 7.14 -11.48 18.62
CA PRO A 57 7.86 -10.39 17.96
C PRO A 57 8.61 -9.51 18.98
N SER A 58 9.91 -9.38 18.79
CA SER A 58 10.78 -8.52 19.60
C SER A 58 11.03 -7.14 18.98
N SER A 59 10.47 -6.88 17.79
CA SER A 59 10.54 -5.60 17.09
C SER A 59 9.28 -5.37 16.25
N TYR A 60 9.06 -4.12 15.83
CA TYR A 60 7.95 -3.80 14.93
C TYR A 60 8.12 -4.40 13.54
N THR A 61 9.35 -4.57 13.05
CA THR A 61 9.62 -5.28 11.79
C THR A 61 9.17 -6.74 11.89
N ALA A 62 9.47 -7.43 12.99
CA ALA A 62 8.98 -8.80 13.23
C ALA A 62 7.44 -8.87 13.40
N LEU A 63 6.82 -7.83 13.96
CA LEU A 63 5.35 -7.73 14.03
C LEU A 63 4.73 -7.62 12.63
N VAL A 64 5.34 -6.81 11.76
CA VAL A 64 4.92 -6.64 10.36
C VAL A 64 5.09 -7.95 9.58
N ASP A 65 6.18 -8.68 9.77
CA ASP A 65 6.37 -10.00 9.15
C ASP A 65 5.29 -11.00 9.58
N LEU A 66 4.99 -11.05 10.88
CA LEU A 66 3.92 -11.92 11.38
C LEU A 66 2.53 -11.50 10.89
N ALA A 67 2.29 -10.19 10.73
CA ALA A 67 1.07 -9.67 10.14
C ALA A 67 0.94 -10.07 8.66
N ALA A 68 2.04 -10.05 7.91
CA ALA A 68 2.08 -10.52 6.52
C ALA A 68 1.73 -12.00 6.42
N ASP A 69 2.28 -12.85 7.30
CA ASP A 69 1.96 -14.28 7.36
C ASP A 69 0.47 -14.53 7.66
N VAL A 70 -0.13 -13.74 8.55
CA VAL A 70 -1.57 -13.82 8.86
C VAL A 70 -2.39 -13.46 7.63
N VAL A 71 -2.09 -12.34 6.97
CA VAL A 71 -2.82 -11.90 5.76
C VAL A 71 -2.64 -12.86 4.59
N ALA A 72 -1.47 -13.48 4.43
CA ALA A 72 -1.22 -14.48 3.40
C ALA A 72 -2.14 -15.71 3.49
N SER A 73 -2.71 -15.97 4.68
CA SER A 73 -3.67 -17.06 4.90
C SER A 73 -5.14 -16.68 4.64
N TRP A 74 -5.44 -15.39 4.40
CA TRP A 74 -6.79 -14.93 4.10
C TRP A 74 -7.26 -15.39 2.73
N ASP A 75 -8.57 -15.33 2.52
CA ASP A 75 -9.09 -15.40 1.16
C ASP A 75 -8.65 -14.19 0.34
N VAL A 76 -8.68 -14.35 -0.98
CA VAL A 76 -8.18 -13.33 -1.90
C VAL A 76 -9.03 -12.06 -1.91
N ASP A 77 -10.30 -12.14 -1.51
CA ASP A 77 -11.20 -11.00 -1.52
C ASP A 77 -10.89 -10.09 -0.31
N ASP A 78 -10.63 -10.67 0.85
CA ASP A 78 -10.16 -9.98 2.05
C ASP A 78 -8.76 -9.36 1.84
N GLN A 79 -7.84 -10.10 1.20
CA GLN A 79 -6.54 -9.57 0.81
C GLN A 79 -6.67 -8.37 -0.13
N ALA A 80 -7.52 -8.47 -1.16
CA ALA A 80 -7.77 -7.39 -2.10
C ALA A 80 -8.42 -6.18 -1.41
N ALA A 81 -9.41 -6.39 -0.54
CA ALA A 81 -10.07 -5.33 0.22
C ALA A 81 -9.08 -4.60 1.15
N PHE A 82 -8.16 -5.35 1.77
CA PHE A 82 -7.10 -4.80 2.61
C PHE A 82 -6.08 -3.99 1.80
N LEU A 83 -5.63 -4.53 0.66
CA LEU A 83 -4.76 -3.82 -0.28
C LEU A 83 -5.41 -2.52 -0.76
N ALA A 84 -6.68 -2.58 -1.17
CA ALA A 84 -7.46 -1.47 -1.70
C ALA A 84 -7.72 -0.34 -0.69
N ALA A 85 -7.37 -0.49 0.58
CA ALA A 85 -7.37 0.62 1.53
C ALA A 85 -6.32 1.68 1.21
N HIS A 86 -5.25 1.30 0.51
CA HIS A 86 -4.17 2.23 0.20
C HIS A 86 -4.61 3.33 -0.76
N PRO A 87 -4.13 4.58 -0.55
CA PRO A 87 -4.42 5.67 -1.46
C PRO A 87 -3.73 5.45 -2.80
N ARG A 88 -4.32 5.99 -3.86
CA ARG A 88 -3.72 5.90 -5.20
C ARG A 88 -2.44 6.73 -5.27
N ILE A 89 -1.48 6.27 -6.07
CA ILE A 89 -0.32 7.10 -6.41
C ILE A 89 -0.79 8.33 -7.21
N GLY A 90 -0.40 9.52 -6.77
CA GLY A 90 -0.84 10.79 -7.37
C GLY A 90 -2.10 11.39 -6.75
N GLU A 91 -2.75 10.70 -5.82
CA GLU A 91 -3.80 11.29 -5.00
C GLU A 91 -3.20 12.31 -4.02
N THR A 92 -3.91 13.42 -3.79
CA THR A 92 -3.41 14.54 -2.95
C THR A 92 -4.40 14.96 -1.86
N LYS A 93 -5.57 14.32 -1.81
CA LYS A 93 -6.65 14.64 -0.87
C LYS A 93 -6.89 13.44 0.03
N ASN A 94 -7.31 13.70 1.27
CA ASN A 94 -7.70 12.68 2.27
C ASN A 94 -6.64 11.60 2.56
N LEU A 95 -5.37 11.91 2.32
CA LEU A 95 -4.25 11.04 2.66
C LEU A 95 -3.96 11.08 4.16
N SER A 96 -3.57 9.94 4.75
CA SER A 96 -3.00 9.92 6.10
C SER A 96 -1.67 10.70 6.11
N THR A 97 -1.20 11.13 7.29
CA THR A 97 0.08 11.84 7.40
C THR A 97 1.25 11.01 6.85
N ALA A 98 1.20 9.68 7.00
CA ALA A 98 2.21 8.78 6.45
C ALA A 98 2.17 8.77 4.91
N SER A 99 1.00 8.55 4.30
CA SER A 99 0.89 8.52 2.83
C SER A 99 1.16 9.89 2.19
N GLN A 100 0.86 11.00 2.89
CA GLN A 100 1.27 12.34 2.45
C GLN A 100 2.78 12.45 2.31
N GLY A 101 3.53 11.98 3.32
CA GLY A 101 4.99 12.01 3.30
C GLY A 101 5.60 11.05 2.28
N GLU A 102 5.00 9.87 2.08
CA GLU A 102 5.47 8.86 1.11
C GLU A 102 5.39 9.33 -0.33
N GLN A 103 4.35 10.11 -0.67
CA GLN A 103 4.19 10.66 -2.01
C GLN A 103 4.64 12.13 -2.12
N ALA A 104 5.14 12.73 -1.05
CA ALA A 104 5.64 14.09 -1.10
C ALA A 104 6.92 14.16 -1.97
N PRO A 105 7.12 15.24 -2.74
CA PRO A 105 8.41 15.49 -3.36
C PRO A 105 9.50 15.53 -2.27
N LYS A 106 10.67 14.97 -2.55
CA LYS A 106 11.79 15.07 -1.61
C LYS A 106 12.17 16.54 -1.41
N GLN A 107 12.80 16.84 -0.28
CA GLN A 107 13.29 18.18 -0.01
C GLN A 107 14.21 18.65 -1.15
N GLY A 108 13.89 19.81 -1.74
CA GLY A 108 14.61 20.36 -2.90
C GLY A 108 14.12 19.88 -4.27
N GLN A 109 13.19 18.94 -4.35
CA GLN A 109 12.51 18.58 -5.59
C GLN A 109 11.29 19.47 -5.84
N GLN A 110 11.04 19.81 -7.10
CA GLN A 110 9.81 20.49 -7.50
C GLN A 110 8.60 19.57 -7.28
N GLY A 111 7.43 20.18 -7.09
CA GLY A 111 6.16 19.47 -7.02
C GLY A 111 5.91 18.63 -8.28
N THR A 112 5.06 17.62 -8.17
CA THR A 112 4.72 16.78 -9.33
C THR A 112 4.01 17.64 -10.40
N PRO A 113 4.50 17.64 -11.66
CA PRO A 113 3.85 18.36 -12.74
C PRO A 113 2.39 17.93 -12.97
N GLY A 114 1.53 18.85 -13.40
CA GLY A 114 0.09 18.59 -13.55
C GLY A 114 -0.24 17.52 -14.58
N GLU A 115 0.55 17.45 -15.66
CA GLU A 115 0.47 16.43 -16.70
C GLU A 115 0.82 15.04 -16.16
N VAL A 116 1.77 14.92 -15.23
CA VAL A 116 2.12 13.66 -14.56
C VAL A 116 0.97 13.20 -13.66
N LEU A 117 0.38 14.12 -12.88
CA LEU A 117 -0.80 13.79 -12.06
C LEU A 117 -1.98 13.34 -12.92
N LYS A 118 -2.20 13.99 -14.07
CA LYS A 118 -3.24 13.60 -15.01
C LYS A 118 -2.98 12.21 -15.63
N ARG A 119 -1.75 11.92 -16.04
CA ARG A 119 -1.35 10.57 -16.51
C ARG A 119 -1.57 9.53 -15.43
N LEU A 120 -1.16 9.78 -14.19
CA LEU A 120 -1.39 8.85 -13.08
C LEU A 120 -2.88 8.62 -12.81
N GLN A 121 -3.73 9.64 -12.92
CA GLN A 121 -5.18 9.45 -12.81
C GLN A 121 -5.73 8.51 -13.88
N VAL A 122 -5.29 8.69 -15.14
CA VAL A 122 -5.65 7.81 -16.26
C VAL A 122 -5.15 6.39 -16.02
N LEU A 123 -3.89 6.22 -15.61
CA LEU A 123 -3.27 4.92 -15.39
C LEU A 123 -3.88 4.18 -14.19
N ASN A 124 -4.20 4.88 -13.09
CA ASN A 124 -4.92 4.26 -11.96
C ASN A 124 -6.30 3.74 -12.41
N SER A 125 -7.03 4.50 -13.24
CA SER A 125 -8.33 4.03 -13.75
C SER A 125 -8.18 2.81 -14.64
N LEU A 126 -7.18 2.78 -15.52
CA LEU A 126 -6.93 1.64 -16.40
C LEU A 126 -6.44 0.42 -15.61
N TYR A 127 -5.65 0.64 -14.56
CA TYR A 127 -5.23 -0.43 -13.66
C TYR A 127 -6.43 -1.07 -12.97
N GLU A 128 -7.36 -0.27 -12.45
CA GLU A 128 -8.58 -0.78 -11.78
C GLU A 128 -9.51 -1.51 -12.76
N ASP A 129 -9.53 -1.10 -14.02
CA ASP A 129 -10.23 -1.84 -15.09
C ASP A 129 -9.52 -3.17 -15.42
N ALA A 130 -8.19 -3.20 -15.41
CA ALA A 130 -7.38 -4.38 -15.71
C ALA A 130 -7.39 -5.42 -14.57
N PHE A 131 -7.42 -4.95 -13.33
CA PHE A 131 -7.37 -5.76 -12.12
C PHE A 131 -8.52 -5.37 -11.18
N PRO A 132 -9.75 -5.83 -11.46
CA PRO A 132 -10.93 -5.42 -10.70
C PRO A 132 -10.76 -5.63 -9.20
N GLY A 133 -11.08 -4.60 -8.41
CA GLY A 133 -11.00 -4.63 -6.95
C GLY A 133 -9.63 -4.32 -6.35
N LEU A 134 -8.56 -4.26 -7.15
CA LEU A 134 -7.22 -3.89 -6.67
C LEU A 134 -6.96 -2.39 -6.84
N ARG A 135 -6.00 -1.86 -6.06
CA ARG A 135 -5.38 -0.56 -6.32
C ARG A 135 -3.90 -0.76 -6.61
N PHE A 136 -3.34 0.08 -7.49
CA PHE A 136 -1.93 0.02 -7.80
C PHE A 136 -1.13 0.58 -6.62
N ILE A 137 -0.32 -0.27 -6.01
CA ILE A 137 0.61 0.09 -4.95
C ILE A 137 2.02 -0.25 -5.42
N THR A 138 2.94 0.65 -5.15
CA THR A 138 4.37 0.45 -5.39
C THR A 138 5.15 1.12 -4.26
N PHE A 139 6.16 0.43 -3.73
CA PHE A 139 7.06 1.07 -2.77
C PHE A 139 8.00 2.01 -3.53
N VAL A 140 7.69 3.30 -3.50
CA VAL A 140 8.43 4.30 -4.30
C VAL A 140 9.91 4.37 -3.93
N ASN A 141 10.29 4.08 -2.68
CA ASN A 141 11.68 4.13 -2.19
C ASN A 141 12.45 5.40 -2.66
N GLY A 142 11.76 6.54 -2.70
CA GLY A 142 12.32 7.80 -3.12
C GLY A 142 12.39 8.07 -4.62
N ARG A 143 11.78 7.22 -5.45
CA ARG A 143 11.39 7.52 -6.85
C ARG A 143 10.28 8.58 -6.87
N SER A 144 10.34 9.47 -7.84
CA SER A 144 9.31 10.48 -8.09
C SER A 144 8.08 9.86 -8.76
N ARG A 145 6.93 10.54 -8.66
CA ARG A 145 5.69 10.15 -9.37
C ARG A 145 5.89 10.00 -10.89
N ALA A 146 6.78 10.79 -11.49
CA ALA A 146 7.10 10.68 -12.91
C ALA A 146 7.86 9.39 -13.24
N GLU A 147 8.71 8.91 -12.34
CA GLU A 147 9.43 7.64 -12.48
C GLU A 147 8.54 6.41 -12.29
N ILE A 148 7.36 6.57 -11.67
CA ILE A 148 6.36 5.49 -11.52
C ILE A 148 5.46 5.35 -12.76
N VAL A 149 5.29 6.41 -13.56
CA VAL A 149 4.44 6.35 -14.77
C VAL A 149 4.82 5.20 -15.71
N PRO A 150 6.11 5.00 -16.09
CA PRO A 150 6.50 3.89 -16.96
C PRO A 150 6.26 2.51 -16.35
N GLU A 151 6.28 2.39 -15.02
CA GLU A 151 6.03 1.11 -14.33
C GLU A 151 4.60 0.65 -14.56
N ILE A 152 3.62 1.54 -14.36
CA ILE A 152 2.20 1.23 -14.58
C ILE A 152 1.92 1.02 -16.08
N GLU A 153 2.52 1.82 -16.95
CA GLU A 153 2.38 1.64 -18.40
C GLU A 153 2.87 0.27 -18.85
N SER A 154 4.06 -0.13 -18.40
CA SER A 154 4.64 -1.45 -18.69
C SER A 154 3.75 -2.58 -18.18
N LEU A 155 3.26 -2.47 -16.94
CA LEU A 155 2.34 -3.45 -16.35
C LEU A 155 1.06 -3.63 -17.19
N LEU A 156 0.52 -2.53 -17.71
CA LEU A 156 -0.67 -2.54 -18.56
C LEU A 156 -0.37 -2.81 -20.04
N SER A 157 0.88 -3.13 -20.40
CA SER A 157 1.34 -3.32 -21.77
C SER A 157 1.07 -2.12 -22.68
N LEU A 158 1.17 -0.91 -22.12
CA LEU A 158 1.03 0.37 -22.81
C LEU A 158 2.42 0.95 -23.13
N SER A 159 2.52 1.59 -24.28
CA SER A 159 3.70 2.37 -24.67
C SER A 159 3.21 3.74 -25.10
N LEU A 160 3.27 4.70 -24.17
CA LEU A 160 2.79 6.06 -24.38
C LEU A 160 3.97 7.04 -24.43
N PRO A 161 3.85 8.16 -25.16
CA PRO A 161 4.83 9.22 -25.04
C PRO A 161 4.83 9.78 -23.60
N PRO A 162 5.96 10.33 -23.14
CA PRO A 162 6.04 10.98 -21.84
C PRO A 162 4.94 12.03 -21.66
N PRO A 163 4.39 12.19 -20.44
CA PRO A 163 3.45 13.27 -20.15
C PRO A 163 4.07 14.61 -20.53
N SER A 164 3.32 15.44 -21.26
CA SER A 164 3.77 16.75 -21.71
C SER A 164 2.62 17.74 -21.70
N PRO A 165 2.85 19.00 -21.31
CA PRO A 165 1.83 20.04 -21.41
C PRO A 165 1.45 20.37 -22.86
N SER A 166 2.29 20.04 -23.85
CA SER A 166 2.02 20.28 -25.27
C SER A 166 1.31 19.12 -25.97
N THR A 167 1.26 17.93 -25.36
CA THR A 167 0.69 16.73 -25.98
C THR A 167 -0.53 16.27 -25.19
N PRO A 168 -1.73 16.23 -25.80
CA PRO A 168 -2.90 15.76 -25.10
C PRO A 168 -2.79 14.28 -24.75
N GLU A 169 -3.29 13.93 -23.57
CA GLU A 169 -3.41 12.54 -23.13
C GLU A 169 -4.24 11.70 -24.11
N PRO A 170 -3.86 10.44 -24.40
CA PRO A 170 -4.68 9.56 -25.21
C PRO A 170 -6.07 9.40 -24.62
N ARG A 171 -7.08 9.21 -25.49
CA ARG A 171 -8.45 9.03 -25.02
C ARG A 171 -8.56 7.74 -24.21
N LEU A 172 -9.17 7.83 -23.03
CA LEU A 172 -9.33 6.70 -22.12
C LEU A 172 -10.08 5.53 -22.76
N SER A 173 -11.06 5.80 -23.63
CA SER A 173 -11.78 4.78 -24.41
C SER A 173 -10.84 3.93 -25.27
N ASP A 174 -9.87 4.57 -25.91
CA ASP A 174 -8.97 3.92 -26.87
C ASP A 174 -7.92 3.08 -26.15
N LEU A 175 -7.56 3.47 -24.92
CA LEU A 175 -6.69 2.70 -24.05
C LEU A 175 -7.44 1.48 -23.47
N ARG A 176 -8.68 1.67 -23.01
CA ARG A 176 -9.54 0.57 -22.51
C ARG A 176 -9.77 -0.50 -23.55
N ALA A 177 -9.99 -0.12 -24.81
CA ALA A 177 -10.20 -1.08 -25.90
C ALA A 177 -9.00 -2.02 -26.14
N ARG A 178 -7.80 -1.63 -25.69
CA ARG A 178 -6.55 -2.41 -25.81
C ARG A 178 -6.18 -3.15 -24.52
N LEU A 179 -6.92 -2.91 -23.44
CA LEU A 179 -6.59 -3.40 -22.12
C LEU A 179 -6.91 -4.89 -21.99
N ARG A 180 -5.98 -5.65 -21.41
CA ARG A 180 -6.23 -7.02 -21.00
C ARG A 180 -6.79 -7.02 -19.59
N VAL A 181 -8.05 -7.40 -19.45
CA VAL A 181 -8.69 -7.57 -18.13
C VAL A 181 -8.31 -8.93 -17.57
N SER A 182 -7.77 -8.93 -16.36
CA SER A 182 -7.49 -10.12 -15.55
C SER A 182 -8.63 -10.27 -14.53
N PRO A 183 -9.56 -11.22 -14.74
CA PRO A 183 -10.69 -11.40 -13.82
C PRO A 183 -10.20 -11.66 -12.39
N ALA A 184 -10.98 -11.20 -11.40
CA ALA A 184 -10.70 -11.44 -9.99
C ALA A 184 -10.49 -12.95 -9.73
N GLY A 185 -9.43 -13.28 -8.99
CA GLY A 185 -9.04 -14.65 -8.69
C GLY A 185 -8.34 -15.42 -9.83
N SER A 186 -8.18 -14.85 -11.03
CA SER A 186 -7.32 -15.44 -12.08
C SER A 186 -5.85 -15.43 -11.66
N LEU A 187 -5.00 -16.25 -12.30
CA LEU A 187 -3.57 -16.32 -11.96
C LEU A 187 -2.87 -14.96 -12.11
N ALA A 188 -3.12 -14.25 -13.22
CA ALA A 188 -2.54 -12.93 -13.45
C ALA A 188 -2.99 -11.92 -12.38
N TRP A 189 -4.25 -11.96 -11.98
CA TRP A 189 -4.79 -11.11 -10.92
C TRP A 189 -4.20 -11.44 -9.55
N ARG A 190 -4.02 -12.73 -9.23
CA ARG A 190 -3.41 -13.17 -7.94
C ARG A 190 -1.95 -12.78 -7.85
N ASN A 191 -1.20 -12.91 -8.94
CA ASN A 191 0.19 -12.47 -9.00
C ASN A 191 0.31 -10.95 -8.78
N GLU A 192 -0.63 -10.17 -9.32
CA GLU A 192 -0.65 -8.72 -9.10
C GLU A 192 -1.05 -8.35 -7.68
N LEU A 193 -2.01 -9.06 -7.09
CA LEU A 193 -2.35 -8.93 -5.66
C LEU A 193 -1.12 -9.22 -4.78
N GLU A 194 -0.40 -10.31 -5.04
CA GLU A 194 0.82 -10.67 -4.32
C GLU A 194 1.91 -9.59 -4.44
N ARG A 195 2.15 -9.08 -5.66
CA ARG A 195 3.08 -7.96 -5.90
C ARG A 195 2.69 -6.72 -5.08
N GLY A 196 1.43 -6.31 -5.16
CA GLY A 196 0.91 -5.15 -4.43
C GLY A 196 1.02 -5.31 -2.92
N LEU A 197 0.70 -6.50 -2.38
CA LEU A 197 0.87 -6.81 -0.96
C LEU A 197 2.35 -6.73 -0.55
N GLY A 198 3.25 -7.23 -1.38
CA GLY A 198 4.70 -7.11 -1.16
C GLY A 198 5.15 -5.65 -1.02
N ASP A 199 4.70 -4.77 -1.91
CA ASP A 199 4.99 -3.34 -1.85
C ASP A 199 4.36 -2.67 -0.62
N MET A 200 3.13 -3.03 -0.27
CA MET A 200 2.49 -2.57 0.96
C MET A 200 3.30 -2.93 2.21
N TRP A 201 3.80 -4.17 2.31
CA TRP A 201 4.64 -4.58 3.44
C TRP A 201 6.00 -3.88 3.46
N ALA A 202 6.58 -3.61 2.28
CA ALA A 202 7.81 -2.81 2.18
C ALA A 202 7.59 -1.37 2.68
N ILE A 203 6.45 -0.76 2.37
CA ILE A 203 6.02 0.54 2.90
C ILE A 203 5.88 0.47 4.43
N ALA A 204 5.19 -0.54 4.97
CA ALA A 204 5.04 -0.71 6.41
C ALA A 204 6.40 -0.81 7.14
N LYS A 205 7.36 -1.57 6.58
CA LYS A 205 8.73 -1.66 7.11
C LYS A 205 9.49 -0.34 7.02
N ASP A 206 9.28 0.44 5.96
CA ASP A 206 9.85 1.78 5.83
C ASP A 206 9.31 2.74 6.89
N ARG A 207 8.01 2.63 7.23
CA ARG A 207 7.40 3.39 8.34
C ARG A 207 8.04 3.02 9.68
N VAL A 208 8.28 1.74 9.95
CA VAL A 208 9.01 1.29 11.16
C VAL A 208 10.38 1.96 11.25
N ARG A 209 11.17 1.89 10.17
CA ARG A 209 12.50 2.51 10.09
C ARG A 209 12.47 4.01 10.37
N LYS A 210 11.50 4.73 9.80
CA LYS A 210 11.32 6.18 10.00
C LYS A 210 10.90 6.56 11.42
N MET A 211 10.22 5.66 12.14
CA MET A 211 9.84 5.90 13.54
C MET A 211 11.02 5.73 14.51
N GLY A 212 12.10 5.04 14.12
CA GLY A 212 13.27 4.84 14.97
C GLY A 212 13.00 3.93 16.18
N VAL A 213 12.08 2.98 16.02
CA VAL A 213 11.58 2.07 17.07
C VAL A 213 11.97 0.60 16.83
N GLU A 214 13.02 0.35 16.07
CA GLU A 214 13.57 -1.00 15.89
C GLU A 214 14.17 -1.56 17.19
#